data_AF-A0A9D8BLV9-F1
#
_entry.id   AF-A0A9D8BLV9-F1
#
_cell.length_a   1.000
_cell.length_b   1.000
_cell.length_c   1.000
_cell.angle_alpha   90.00
_cell.angle_beta   90.00
_cell.angle_gamma   90.00
#
_symmetry.space_group_name_H-M   'P 1'
#
loop_
_entity.id
_entity.type
_entity.pdbx_description
1 polymer ?
#
loop_
_entity_poly.entity_id
_entity_poly.type
_entity_poly.pdbx_seq_one_letter_code
_entity_poly.pdbx_strand_id
1 'polypeptide(L)' 'GSFQIDGPGQMMIEHLEGDWTGVVGLPVFVLGELLKKAEYDVLSC' A
#
# COMPACT_ATOMS: atom_id res chain seq x y z
N GLY A 1 -2.74 13.42 -9.82
CA GLY A 1 -2.74 13.30 -8.35
C GLY A 1 -3.33 14.53 -7.68
N SER A 2 -4.62 14.79 -7.89
CA SER A 2 -5.37 15.85 -7.19
C SER A 2 -6.70 15.31 -6.67
N PHE A 3 -6.71 14.03 -6.30
CA PHE A 3 -7.85 13.35 -5.68
C PHE A 3 -7.31 12.43 -4.58
N GLN A 4 -8.16 12.11 -3.62
CA GLN A 4 -7.84 11.21 -2.51
C GLN A 4 -8.43 9.84 -2.83
N ILE A 5 -7.57 8.81 -2.88
CA ILE A 5 -8.03 7.43 -3.05
C ILE A 5 -8.73 6.89 -1.80
N ASP A 6 -8.29 7.34 -0.62
CA ASP A 6 -8.91 7.04 0.66
C ASP A 6 -9.65 8.29 1.16
N GLY A 7 -10.67 8.71 0.39
CA GLY A 7 -11.43 9.94 0.61
C GLY A 7 -12.56 10.08 -0.40
N PRO A 8 -13.20 11.26 -0.54
CA PRO A 8 -14.33 11.45 -1.47
C PRO A 8 -13.99 11.15 -2.94
N GLY A 9 -12.71 11.21 -3.30
CA GLY A 9 -12.24 10.87 -4.64
C GLY A 9 -12.38 9.39 -5.01
N GLN A 10 -12.60 8.50 -4.04
CA GLN A 10 -12.86 7.08 -4.29
C GLN A 10 -14.12 6.85 -5.14
N MET A 11 -15.11 7.75 -5.04
CA MET A 11 -16.36 7.67 -5.80
C MET A 11 -16.16 7.84 -7.31
N MET A 12 -14.97 8.30 -7.72
CA MET A 12 -14.59 8.47 -9.13
C MET A 12 -13.82 7.26 -9.68
N ILE A 13 -13.50 6.27 -8.84
CA ILE A 13 -12.69 5.10 -9.20
C ILE A 13 -13.63 3.94 -9.54
N GLU A 14 -13.70 3.57 -10.81
CA GLU A 14 -14.49 2.42 -11.26
C GLU A 14 -13.78 1.08 -10.97
N HIS A 15 -12.46 1.05 -11.18
CA HIS A 15 -11.63 -0.12 -10.96
C HIS A 15 -10.21 0.30 -10.59
N LEU A 16 -9.58 -0.46 -9.69
CA LEU A 16 -8.18 -0.33 -9.34
C LEU A 16 -7.49 -1.67 -9.58
N GLU A 17 -6.39 -1.65 -10.31
CA GLU A 17 -5.54 -2.81 -10.56
C GLU A 17 -4.17 -2.61 -9.88
N GLY A 18 -3.68 -3.63 -9.18
CA GLY A 18 -2.41 -3.57 -8.44
C GLY A 18 -2.57 -3.42 -6.93
N ASP A 19 -1.53 -2.88 -6.26
CA ASP A 19 -1.46 -2.77 -4.80
C ASP A 19 -2.04 -1.45 -4.29
N TRP A 20 -3.22 -1.52 -3.66
CA TRP A 20 -3.88 -0.38 -3.04
C TRP A 20 -3.03 0.30 -1.96
N THR A 21 -2.27 -0.45 -1.15
CA THR A 21 -1.41 0.12 -0.10
C THR A 21 -0.25 0.92 -0.69
N GLY A 22 0.25 0.49 -1.85
CA GLY A 22 1.15 1.28 -2.69
C GLY A 22 0.55 2.61 -3.14
N VAL A 23 -0.74 2.64 -3.49
CA VAL A 23 -1.42 3.88 -3.89
C VAL A 23 -1.67 4.81 -2.70
N VAL A 24 -1.92 4.26 -1.51
CA VAL A 24 -2.09 5.04 -0.26
C VAL A 24 -0.75 5.58 0.27
N GLY A 25 0.38 4.99 -0.13
CA GLY A 25 1.71 5.57 0.05
C GLY A 25 2.79 4.61 0.55
N LEU A 26 2.45 3.38 0.92
CA LEU A 26 3.42 2.37 1.36
C LEU A 26 2.96 0.96 0.98
N PRO A 27 3.63 0.29 0.02
CA PRO A 27 3.27 -1.06 -0.41
C PRO A 27 3.69 -2.10 0.64
N VAL A 28 2.81 -2.40 1.60
CA VAL A 28 3.16 -3.17 2.80
C VAL A 28 3.57 -4.61 2.51
N PHE A 29 3.02 -5.23 1.47
CA PHE A 29 3.39 -6.58 1.07
C PHE A 29 4.84 -6.62 0.55
N VAL A 30 5.17 -5.71 -0.37
CA VAL A 30 6.53 -5.58 -0.91
C VAL A 30 7.50 -5.18 0.19
N LEU A 31 7.10 -4.25 1.07
CA LEU A 31 7.89 -3.86 2.22
C LEU A 31 8.19 -5.04 3.14
N GLY A 32 7.20 -5.88 3.45
CA GLY A 32 7.38 -7.07 4.27
C GLY A 32 8.39 -8.05 3.66
N GLU A 33 8.30 -8.30 2.35
CA GLU A 33 9.28 -9.13 1.62
C GLU A 33 10.69 -8.53 1.66
N LEU A 34 10.83 -7.20 1.57
CA LEU A 34 12.12 -6.53 1.65
C LEU A 34 12.70 -6.56 3.06
N LEU A 35 11.88 -6.33 4.09
CA LEU A 35 12.31 -6.40 5.49
C LEU A 35 12.76 -7.81 5.86
N LYS A 36 12.02 -8.84 5.43
CA LYS A 36 12.43 -10.24 5.60
C LYS A 36 13.76 -10.54 4.93
N LYS A 37 13.99 -10.04 3.71
CA LYS A 37 15.28 -10.18 3.00
C LYS A 37 16.43 -9.43 3.69
N ALA A 38 16.11 -8.35 4.38
CA ALA A 38 17.05 -7.57 5.17
C ALA A 38 17.19 -8.07 6.61
N GLU A 39 16.63 -9.25 6.94
CA GLU A 39 16.70 -9.90 8.25
C GLU A 39 16.05 -9.09 9.39
N TYR A 40 15.07 -8.25 9.07
CA TYR A 40 14.23 -7.57 10.06
C TYR A 40 12.97 -8.40 10.35
N ASP A 41 12.77 -8.78 11.62
CA ASP A 41 11.53 -9.41 12.08
C ASP A 41 10.48 -8.35 12.42
N VAL A 42 9.39 -8.33 11.66
CA VAL A 42 8.25 -7.41 11.82
C VAL A 42 7.11 -8.01 12.64
N LEU A 43 7.24 -9.26 13.10
CA LEU A 43 6.23 -9.95 13.91
C LEU A 43 6.68 -10.23 15.35
N SER A 44 7.86 -9.74 15.75
CA SER A 44 8.43 -9.97 17.08
C SER A 44 7.90 -9.05 18.20
N CYS A 45 6.63 -8.60 18.12
CA CYS A 45 5.98 -7.86 19.21
C CYS A 45 5.41 -8.80 20.27
#